data_AF-A0A354NSP7-F1
#
_entry.id   AF-A0A354NSP7-F1
#
_cell.length_a   1.000
_cell.length_b   1.000
_cell.length_c   1.000
_cell.angle_alpha   90.00
_cell.angle_beta   90.00
_cell.angle_gamma   90.00
#
_symmetry.space_group_name_H-M   'P 1'
#
loop_
_entity.id
_entity.type
_entity.pdbx_description
1 polymer ?
#
loop_
_entity_poly.entity_id
_entity_poly.type
_entity_poly.pdbx_seq_one_letter_code
_entity_poly.pdbx_strand_id
1 'polypeptide(L)' 'MSTIIGVRFKRNDRVQYFDSAGISLSTGDRVVVETEDGPREGWVAIAPGQVAHSDLKGPLSPALKRIEPDFD' A
#
# COMPACT_ATOMS: atom_id res chain seq x y z
N MET A 1 -9.11 12.60 -1.90
CA MET A 1 -9.89 11.44 -1.40
C MET A 1 -8.88 10.37 -1.04
N SER A 2 -8.91 9.87 0.19
CA SER A 2 -7.99 8.81 0.59
C SER A 2 -8.47 7.50 -0.02
N THR A 3 -7.60 6.89 -0.84
CA THR A 3 -7.89 5.62 -1.51
C THR A 3 -7.18 4.48 -0.81
N ILE A 4 -7.79 3.30 -0.79
CA ILE A 4 -7.18 2.11 -0.20
C ILE A 4 -6.29 1.44 -1.24
N ILE A 5 -5.08 1.09 -0.82
CA ILE A 5 -4.15 0.26 -1.59
C ILE A 5 -3.93 -1.08 -0.89
N GLY A 6 -3.69 -2.12 -1.66
CA GLY A 6 -3.23 -3.41 -1.14
C GLY A 6 -1.73 -3.53 -1.33
N VAL A 7 -0.99 -3.75 -0.25
CA VAL A 7 0.47 -3.92 -0.27
C VAL A 7 0.84 -5.32 0.18
N ARG A 8 1.78 -5.94 -0.53
CA ARG A 8 2.39 -7.23 -0.18
C ARG A 8 3.86 -7.03 0.15
N PHE A 9 4.33 -7.64 1.23
CA PHE A 9 5.73 -7.57 1.66
C PHE A 9 6.55 -8.78 1.20
N LYS A 10 5.94 -9.97 1.11
CA LYS A 10 6.60 -11.19 0.63
C LYS A 10 5.69 -11.94 -0.35
N ARG A 11 6.27 -12.82 -1.14
CA ARG A 11 5.58 -13.58 -2.20
C ARG A 11 4.46 -14.49 -1.68
N ASN A 12 4.59 -15.01 -0.46
CA ASN A 12 3.60 -15.86 0.21
C ASN A 12 2.84 -15.15 1.34
N ASP A 13 3.05 -13.84 1.50
CA ASP A 13 2.37 -13.08 2.54
C ASP A 13 0.95 -12.71 2.12
N ARG A 14 0.10 -12.38 3.10
CA ARG A 14 -1.23 -11.85 2.81
C ARG A 14 -1.09 -10.41 2.34
N VAL A 15 -1.95 -9.99 1.42
CA VAL A 15 -2.06 -8.58 1.06
C VAL A 15 -2.65 -7.84 2.25
N GLN A 16 -1.91 -6.84 2.74
CA GLN A 16 -2.37 -5.94 3.79
C GLN A 16 -2.85 -4.64 3.15
N TYR A 17 -3.89 -4.05 3.73
CA TYR A 17 -4.48 -2.83 3.20
C TYR A 17 -3.95 -1.62 3.93
N PHE A 18 -3.65 -0.56 3.17
CA PHE A 18 -3.11 0.69 3.66
C PHE A 18 -3.84 1.86 3.00
N ASP A 19 -3.78 3.01 3.64
CA ASP A 19 -4.25 4.25 3.05
C ASP A 19 -3.19 4.79 2.09
N SER A 20 -3.57 5.12 0.85
CA SER A 20 -2.66 5.71 -0.14
C SER A 20 -2.11 7.08 0.27
N ALA A 21 -2.70 7.74 1.27
CA ALA A 21 -2.40 9.11 1.68
C ALA A 21 -2.46 10.13 0.53
N GLY A 22 -3.21 9.83 -0.54
CA GLY A 22 -3.27 10.63 -1.77
C GLY A 22 -2.08 10.44 -2.72
N ILE A 23 -1.20 9.47 -2.45
CA ILE A 23 -0.09 9.10 -3.32
C ILE A 23 -0.62 8.31 -4.51
N SER A 24 -0.25 8.73 -5.72
CA SER A 24 -0.58 8.01 -6.95
C SER A 24 0.31 6.76 -7.10
N LEU A 25 -0.29 5.60 -6.93
CA LEU A 25 0.34 4.28 -6.93
C LEU A 25 -0.37 3.37 -7.93
N SER A 26 0.38 2.48 -8.59
CA SER A 26 -0.14 1.47 -9.51
C SER A 26 0.30 0.07 -9.08
N THR A 27 -0.44 -0.95 -9.50
CA THR A 27 -0.05 -2.35 -9.25
C THR A 27 1.36 -2.61 -9.78
N GLY A 28 2.23 -3.15 -8.93
CA GLY A 28 3.64 -3.39 -9.23
C GLY A 28 4.59 -2.32 -8.70
N ASP A 29 4.10 -1.12 -8.35
CA ASP A 29 4.93 -0.08 -7.74
C ASP A 29 5.47 -0.52 -6.37
N ARG A 30 6.68 -0.04 -6.04
CA ARG A 30 7.21 -0.12 -4.68
C ARG A 30 6.72 1.05 -3.85
N VAL A 31 6.33 0.76 -2.61
CA VAL A 31 5.82 1.75 -1.67
C VAL A 31 6.34 1.44 -0.27
N VAL A 32 6.65 2.50 0.48
CA VAL A 32 6.91 2.42 1.91
C VAL A 32 5.63 2.76 2.65
N VAL A 33 5.20 1.89 3.56
CA VAL A 33 4.02 2.09 4.40
C VAL A 33 4.41 2.10 5.87
N GLU A 34 3.64 2.80 6.68
CA GLU A 34 3.80 2.76 8.13
C GLU A 34 3.16 1.49 8.69
N THR A 35 3.87 0.76 9.54
CA THR A 35 3.32 -0.40 10.27
C THR A 35 3.51 -0.19 11.76
N GLU A 36 2.84 -0.99 12.60
CA GLU A 36 2.97 -0.89 14.06
C GLU A 36 4.43 -1.06 14.55
N ASP A 37 5.25 -1.78 13.78
CA ASP A 37 6.68 -2.03 14.06
C ASP A 37 7.60 -1.00 13.36
N GLY A 38 7.02 0.02 12.70
CA GLY A 38 7.72 1.06 11.96
C GLY A 38 7.54 0.98 10.43
N PRO A 39 8.25 1.80 9.66
CA PRO A 39 8.12 1.86 8.21
C PRO A 39 8.62 0.57 7.53
N ARG A 40 7.83 0.02 6.61
CA ARG A 40 8.20 -1.14 5.79
C ARG A 40 8.00 -0.89 4.30
N GLU A 41 8.96 -1.37 3.51
CA GLU A 41 8.84 -1.43 2.05
C GLU A 41 8.05 -2.65 1.60
N GLY A 42 7.11 -2.45 0.69
CA GLY A 42 6.40 -3.52 0.00
C GLY A 42 6.05 -3.14 -1.44
N TRP A 43 5.28 -4.02 -2.08
CA TRP A 43 4.81 -3.83 -3.44
C TRP A 43 3.30 -3.68 -3.47
N VAL A 44 2.81 -2.75 -4.28
CA VAL A 44 1.38 -2.56 -4.51
C VAL A 44 0.85 -3.76 -5.28
N ALA A 45 0.04 -4.57 -4.62
CA ALA A 45 -0.68 -5.70 -5.19
C ALA A 45 -2.07 -5.28 -5.73
N ILE A 46 -2.68 -4.26 -5.13
CA ILE A 46 -4.00 -3.75 -5.51
C ILE A 46 -3.92 -2.23 -5.63
N ALA A 47 -4.33 -1.72 -6.79
CA ALA A 47 -4.33 -0.31 -7.11
C ALA A 47 -5.34 0.50 -6.26
N PRO A 48 -5.08 1.80 -6.02
CA PRO A 48 -5.97 2.68 -5.28
C PRO A 48 -7.36 2.72 -5.91
N GLY A 49 -8.39 2.60 -5.07
CA GLY A 49 -9.79 2.73 -5.49
C GLY A 49 -10.45 1.43 -5.97
N GLN A 50 -9.74 0.30 -5.95
CA GLN A 50 -10.34 -1.02 -6.21
C GLN A 50 -10.95 -1.68 -4.98
N VAL A 51 -10.74 -1.11 -3.79
CA VAL A 51 -11.20 -1.65 -2.51
C VAL A 51 -12.15 -0.65 -1.85
N ALA A 52 -13.31 -1.12 -1.41
CA ALA A 52 -14.25 -0.30 -0.67
C ALA A 52 -13.87 -0.23 0.82
N HIS A 53 -14.08 0.93 1.44
CA HIS A 53 -13.82 1.12 2.88
C HIS A 53 -14.66 0.19 3.77
N SER A 54 -15.82 -0.26 3.27
CA SER A 54 -16.72 -1.17 3.99
C SER A 54 -16.14 -2.58 4.18
N ASP A 55 -15.19 -3.00 3.35
CA ASP A 55 -14.54 -4.31 3.45
C ASP A 55 -13.42 -4.35 4.49
N LEU A 56 -12.99 -3.18 5.02
CA LEU A 56 -11.86 -3.08 5.92
C LEU A 56 -12.30 -2.87 7.36
N LYS A 57 -11.81 -3.75 8.24
CA LYS A 57 -12.07 -3.67 9.67
C LYS A 57 -10.85 -3.08 10.37
N GLY A 58 -10.94 -1.81 10.76
CA GLY A 58 -9.97 -1.14 11.61
C GLY A 58 -9.31 0.09 10.97
N PRO A 59 -8.55 0.87 11.76
CA PRO A 59 -7.76 1.97 11.26
C PRO A 59 -6.68 1.44 10.29
N LEU A 60 -6.52 2.10 9.14
CA LEU A 60 -5.48 1.77 8.17
C LEU A 60 -4.27 2.67 8.39
N SER A 61 -3.09 2.05 8.43
CA SER A 61 -1.86 2.82 8.41
C SER A 61 -1.65 3.47 7.03
N PRO A 62 -1.04 4.65 6.98
CA PRO A 62 -0.81 5.36 5.72
C PRO A 62 0.43 4.85 4.97
N ALA A 63 0.40 5.03 3.66
CA ALA A 63 1.58 5.02 2.81
C ALA A 63 2.42 6.27 3.05
N LEU A 64 3.72 6.08 3.24
CA LEU A 64 4.67 7.15 3.52
C LEU A 64 5.23 7.74 2.22
N LYS A 65 5.67 6.89 1.29
CA LYS A 65 6.21 7.33 -0.01
C LYS A 65 6.20 6.22 -1.05
N ARG A 66 6.09 6.61 -2.33
CA ARG A 66 6.39 5.75 -3.47
C ARG A 66 7.90 5.65 -3.68
N ILE A 67 8.39 4.47 -4.06
CA ILE A 67 9.76 4.28 -4.52
C ILE A 67 9.70 4.12 -6.04
N GLU A 68 10.46 4.95 -6.75
CA GLU A 68 10.59 4.81 -8.21
C GLU A 68 11.33 3.52 -8.54
N PRO A 69 10.90 2.78 -9.58
CA PRO A 69 11.69 1.67 -10.09
C PRO A 69 13.03 2.23 -10.58
N ASP A 70 14.12 1.56 -10.21
CA ASP A 70 15.43 1.80 -10.82
C ASP A 70 15.32 1.31 -12.27
N PHE A 71 15.23 2.25 -13.21
CA PHE A 71 15.32 1.97 -14.64
C PHE A 71 16.77 2.24 -15.04
N ASP A 72 17.57 1.19 -15.17
CA ASP A 72 18.92 1.22 -15.78
C ASP A 72 18.81 1.24 -17.32
#